data_AF-A0A0G1J8J6-F1
#
_entry.id   AF-A0A0G1J8J6-F1
#
_cell.length_a   1.000
_cell.length_b   1.000
_cell.length_c   1.000
_cell.angle_alpha   90.00
_cell.angle_beta   90.00
_cell.angle_gamma   90.00
#
_symmetry.space_group_name_H-M   'P 1'
#
loop_
_entity.id
_entity.type
_entity.pdbx_description
1 polymer ?
#
loop_
_entity_poly.entity_id
_entity_poly.type
_entity_poly.pdbx_seq_one_letter_code
_entity_poly.pdbx_strand_id
1 'polypeptide(L)' 'YKHSAVIKGPSQLKAAPIVVPDIRAGLAFVIAALVAEGESVLTGIEHLDRGYERLEEKLRGLGANIQRVETQSQL' A
#
# COMPACT_ATOMS: atom_id res chain seq x y z
N TYR A 1 1.64 -25.46 13.93
CA TYR A 1 0.88 -24.40 13.23
C TYR A 1 1.27 -23.03 13.77
N LYS A 2 2.01 -22.22 13.01
CA LYS A 2 2.36 -20.84 13.38
C LYS A 2 1.22 -19.92 12.92
N HIS A 3 0.35 -19.54 13.85
CA HIS A 3 -0.85 -18.73 13.63
C HIS A 3 -0.75 -17.36 14.35
N SER A 4 0.47 -16.95 14.68
CA SER A 4 0.75 -15.73 15.43
C SER A 4 2.09 -15.18 14.98
N ALA A 5 2.24 -13.86 15.06
CA ALA A 5 3.47 -13.13 14.80
C ALA A 5 3.81 -12.25 16.01
N VAL A 6 5.10 -12.15 16.36
CA VAL A 6 5.59 -11.23 17.39
C VAL A 6 6.19 -10.02 16.68
N ILE A 7 5.64 -8.84 16.95
CA ILE A 7 6.08 -7.57 16.36
C ILE A 7 6.91 -6.84 17.40
N LYS A 8 8.13 -6.44 17.06
CA LYS A 8 9.01 -5.63 17.92
C LYS A 8 9.32 -4.32 17.20
N GLY A 9 9.12 -3.20 17.90
CA GLY A 9 9.36 -1.86 17.39
C GLY A 9 9.87 -0.91 18.47
N PRO A 10 10.13 0.36 18.13
CA PRO A 10 9.81 0.99 16.84
C PRO A 10 10.78 0.59 15.71
N SER A 11 10.24 0.35 14.52
CA SER A 11 11.02 0.09 13.31
C SER A 11 10.64 1.14 12.27
N GLN A 12 11.62 1.93 11.81
CA GLN A 12 11.38 2.88 10.72
C GLN A 12 11.10 2.11 9.43
N LEU A 13 9.94 2.36 8.83
CA LEU A 13 9.57 1.78 7.56
C LEU A 13 10.32 2.51 6.44
N LYS A 14 10.80 1.76 5.47
CA LYS A 14 11.49 2.29 4.30
C LYS A 14 10.67 2.01 3.05
N ALA A 15 10.76 2.92 2.10
CA ALA A 15 10.14 2.75 0.80
C ALA A 15 10.57 1.44 0.13
N ALA A 16 9.62 0.78 -0.51
CA ALA A 16 9.86 -0.46 -1.24
C ALA A 16 8.84 -0.63 -2.39
N PRO A 17 9.21 -1.37 -3.45
CA PRO A 17 8.23 -1.94 -4.36
C PRO A 17 7.48 -3.08 -3.65
N ILE A 18 6.14 -3.00 -3.61
CA ILE A 18 5.29 -3.94 -2.87
C ILE A 18 4.19 -4.46 -3.80
N VAL A 19 4.02 -5.79 -3.84
CA VAL A 19 2.86 -6.42 -4.50
C VAL A 19 1.77 -6.64 -3.46
N VAL A 20 0.58 -6.10 -3.71
CA VAL A 20 -0.59 -6.28 -2.84
C VAL A 20 -1.11 -7.72 -2.99
N PRO A 21 -1.21 -8.51 -1.90
CA PRO A 21 -1.60 -9.91 -2.00
C PRO A 21 -3.11 -10.15 -1.89
N ASP A 22 -3.83 -9.25 -1.23
CA ASP A 22 -5.27 -9.34 -1.01
C ASP A 22 -5.87 -7.99 -0.59
N ILE A 23 -7.19 -7.95 -0.46
CA ILE A 23 -7.97 -6.73 -0.12
C ILE A 23 -7.51 -6.11 1.21
N ARG A 24 -7.37 -6.92 2.27
CA ARG A 24 -7.13 -6.43 3.64
C ARG A 24 -5.66 -6.10 3.85
N ALA A 25 -4.77 -7.00 3.43
CA ALA A 25 -3.33 -6.74 3.47
C ALA A 25 -2.95 -5.56 2.57
N GLY A 26 -3.66 -5.37 1.45
CA GLY A 26 -3.49 -4.23 0.56
C GLY A 26 -3.66 -2.89 1.27
N LEU A 27 -4.74 -2.71 2.03
CA LEU A 27 -4.93 -1.46 2.77
C LEU A 27 -3.86 -1.26 3.83
N ALA A 28 -3.45 -2.34 4.52
CA ALA A 28 -2.37 -2.28 5.49
C ALA A 28 -1.04 -1.84 4.85
N PHE A 29 -0.74 -2.31 3.63
CA PHE A 29 0.44 -1.90 2.87
C PHE A 29 0.37 -0.46 2.39
N VAL A 30 -0.80 0.03 1.97
CA VAL A 30 -1.00 1.45 1.62
C VAL A 30 -0.68 2.33 2.83
N ILE A 31 -1.19 2.00 4.02
CA ILE A 31 -0.90 2.76 5.23
C ILE A 31 0.58 2.68 5.60
N ALA A 32 1.18 1.48 5.51
CA ALA A 32 2.61 1.30 5.78
C ALA A 32 3.48 2.14 4.83
N ALA A 33 3.12 2.19 3.54
CA ALA A 33 3.80 2.99 2.53
C ALA A 33 3.69 4.50 2.77
N LEU A 34 2.54 4.98 3.24
CA LEU A 34 2.33 6.39 3.58
C LEU A 34 3.19 6.87 4.78
N VAL A 35 3.59 5.95 5.66
CA VAL A 35 4.45 6.22 6.82
C VAL A 35 5.93 5.95 6.53
N ALA A 36 6.24 5.25 5.43
CA ALA A 36 7.59 4.88 5.08
C ALA A 36 8.43 6.08 4.63
N GLU A 37 9.73 6.05 4.94
CA GLU A 37 10.69 7.02 4.43
C GLU A 37 10.96 6.75 2.94
N GLY A 38 10.67 7.74 2.09
CA GLY A 38 10.85 7.67 0.64
C GLY A 38 9.54 7.43 -0.11
N GLU A 39 9.64 7.04 -1.38
CA GLU A 39 8.50 6.76 -2.25
C GLU A 39 8.32 5.26 -2.46
N SER A 40 7.18 4.71 -2.02
CA SER A 40 6.83 3.30 -2.24
C SER A 40 5.96 3.14 -3.47
N VAL A 41 6.18 2.05 -4.22
CA VAL A 41 5.38 1.72 -5.41
C VAL A 41 4.61 0.44 -5.14
N LEU A 42 3.28 0.53 -5.21
CA LEU A 42 2.40 -0.61 -4.98
C LEU A 42 1.82 -1.11 -6.30
N THR A 43 1.89 -2.42 -6.54
CA THR A 43 1.24 -3.12 -7.67
C THR A 43 0.23 -4.15 -7.15
N GLY A 44 -0.59 -4.72 -8.03
CA GLY A 44 -1.67 -5.62 -7.60
C GLY A 44 -2.89 -4.89 -7.00
N ILE A 45 -3.09 -3.63 -7.38
CA ILE A 45 -4.13 -2.75 -6.82
C ILE A 45 -5.56 -3.20 -7.17
N GLU A 46 -5.73 -4.09 -8.15
CA GLU A 46 -7.01 -4.71 -8.49
C GLU A 46 -7.63 -5.47 -7.31
N HIS A 47 -6.80 -5.93 -6.35
CA HIS A 47 -7.30 -6.50 -5.10
C HIS A 47 -8.00 -5.45 -4.25
N LEU A 48 -7.45 -4.23 -4.16
CA LEU A 48 -8.05 -3.13 -3.39
C LEU A 48 -9.38 -2.69 -4.00
N ASP A 49 -9.48 -2.63 -5.33
CA ASP A 49 -10.68 -2.19 -6.04
C ASP A 49 -11.91 -3.05 -5.72
N ARG A 50 -11.71 -4.32 -5.35
CA ARG A 50 -12.80 -5.25 -4.97
C ARG A 50 -13.49 -4.88 -3.66
N GLY A 51 -12.84 -4.11 -2.79
CA GLY A 51 -13.34 -3.76 -1.45
C GLY A 51 -13.34 -2.26 -1.16
N TYR A 52 -12.62 -1.46 -1.93
CA TYR A 52 -12.47 -0.04 -1.71
C TYR A 52 -12.66 0.74 -3.02
N GLU A 53 -13.77 1.45 -3.09
CA GLU A 53 -14.01 2.36 -4.19
C GLU A 53 -13.19 3.65 -4.01
N ARG A 54 -12.39 3.99 -5.04
CA ARG A 54 -11.61 5.24 -5.14
C ARG A 54 -10.82 5.57 -3.87
N LEU A 55 -10.10 4.57 -3.35
CA LEU A 55 -9.36 4.67 -2.10
C LEU A 55 -8.35 5.84 -2.12
N GLU A 56 -7.65 5.99 -3.24
CA GLU A 56 -6.68 7.05 -3.49
C GLU A 56 -7.29 8.45 -3.42
N GLU A 57 -8.53 8.64 -3.91
CA GLU A 57 -9.23 9.92 -3.82
C GLU A 57 -9.58 10.25 -2.39
N LYS A 58 -10.12 9.27 -1.66
CA LYS A 58 -10.50 9.42 -0.25
C LYS A 58 -9.29 9.72 0.63
N LEU A 59 -8.19 9.00 0.43
CA LEU A 59 -6.95 9.22 1.18
C LEU A 59 -6.31 10.57 0.84
N ARG A 60 -6.28 10.98 -0.43
CA ARG A 60 -5.86 12.34 -0.80
C ARG A 60 -6.72 13.42 -0.16
N GLY A 61 -8.04 13.20 -0.07
CA GLY A 61 -8.96 14.10 0.62
C GLY A 61 -8.65 14.27 2.11
N LEU A 62 -7.94 13.31 2.72
CA LEU A 62 -7.44 13.38 4.09
C LEU A 62 -6.00 13.92 4.19
N GLY A 63 -5.39 14.33 3.07
CA GLY A 63 -4.03 14.87 3.01
C GLY A 63 -2.94 13.84 2.74
N ALA A 64 -3.27 12.60 2.37
CA ALA A 64 -2.27 11.60 2.01
C ALA A 64 -1.61 11.94 0.67
N ASN A 65 -0.28 11.83 0.60
CA ASN A 65 0.46 11.92 -0.65
C ASN A 65 0.47 10.56 -1.36
N ILE A 66 -0.56 10.32 -2.19
CA ILE A 66 -0.72 9.08 -2.94
C ILE A 66 -1.27 9.38 -4.34
N GLN A 67 -0.78 8.65 -5.33
CA GLN A 67 -1.24 8.73 -6.70
C GLN A 67 -1.39 7.32 -7.29
N ARG A 68 -2.45 7.14 -8.09
CA ARG A 68 -2.62 5.96 -8.92
C ARG A 68 -2.04 6.28 -10.28
N VAL A 69 -1.09 5.46 -10.72
CA VAL A 69 -0.39 5.61 -12.01
C VAL A 69 -0.65 4.38 -12.87
N GLU A 70 -0.80 4.60 -14.17
CA GLU A 70 -0.82 3.50 -15.14
C GLU A 70 0.63 3.13 -15.47
N THR A 71 0.96 1.85 -15.36
CA THR A 71 2.24 1.35 -15.88
C THR A 71 2.19 1.40 -17.40
N GLN A 72 2.82 2.41 -17.99
CA GLN A 72 3.10 2.39 -19.42
C GLN A 72 4.18 1.34 -19.68
N SER A 73 3.77 0.18 -20.17
CA SER A 73 4.69 -0.77 -20.80
C SER A 73 5.37 -0.04 -21.97
N GLN A 74 6.64 0.32 -21.79
CA GLN A 74 7.49 0.74 -22.89
C GLN A 74 7.60 -0.44 -23.87
N LEU A 75 7.08 -0.24 -25.09
CA LEU A 75 7.32 -1.08 -26.26
C LEU A 75 8.79 -0.98 -26.70
#